data_AF-A0A291GE27-F1
#
_entry.id   AF-A0A291GE27-F1
#
_cell.length_a   1.000
_cell.length_b   1.000
_cell.length_c   1.000
_cell.angle_alpha   90.00
_cell.angle_beta   90.00
_cell.angle_gamma   90.00
#
_symmetry.space_group_name_H-M   'P 1'
#
loop_
_entity.id
_entity.type
_entity.pdbx_description
1 polymer ?
#
loop_
_entity_poly.entity_id
_entity_poly.type
_entity_poly.pdbx_seq_one_letter_code
_entity_poly.pdbx_strand_id
1 'polypeptide(L)'
;MSEQGIFDFEGEGGGPAGLLTDLLGRAERVLVKKLSNNDRDWARYANKHQAGIYIPAEQREGGFFPPLEVKPRKDPDAAPIREAWFDTLWPQASGDEQAKRTRIVHYTSKGPETHMTRLPKECFEQLSPASFLVMGRYWQGENAVYECLTIDSAGDEADLLLLQLDITPDFLIGEFEPAEVRAREQDRVLDFAEELIAAWKAGAIVEFGRSHAAMPKTEELAGLASARYLEIHGLDCLDPFAIDRPGDALREISRSIEWDMFRDFQRRERAVELVRIVLGDKPRDMTVAEIIRQLISELPRIDALMLSASQQRKSRAGYSYEHHIEAMLSGGKIPFEKQVVIEAKKRPDFILPSLAFINSGEAIAATGLILSAKTTLRERWKQVEREKGERRLYLTTVDENIAGNAIQDMAGIGVQLVIPESLMDAKETEYAGHKNVLTFRRFCDEVVEPNLAVWG
;
A
#
# COMPACT_ATOMS: atom_id res chain seq x y z
N MET A 1 28.72 -39.97 16.13
CA MET A 1 29.23 -38.84 15.32
C MET A 1 28.17 -38.56 14.26
N SER A 2 26.94 -38.12 14.54
CA SER A 2 26.46 -37.05 15.45
C SER A 2 27.09 -35.70 15.16
N GLU A 3 26.76 -35.13 14.01
CA GLU A 3 26.62 -33.68 13.88
C GLU A 3 25.16 -33.36 14.16
N GLN A 4 24.88 -33.08 15.43
CA GLN A 4 23.66 -32.42 15.85
C GLN A 4 23.75 -31.00 15.33
N GLY A 5 22.89 -30.66 14.37
CA GLY A 5 22.52 -29.28 14.10
C GLY A 5 21.84 -28.74 15.35
N ILE A 6 22.60 -27.98 16.14
CA ILE A 6 22.06 -27.16 17.22
C ILE A 6 21.27 -26.06 16.49
N PHE A 7 19.95 -26.16 16.56
CA PHE A 7 19.06 -25.08 16.18
C PHE A 7 19.24 -23.96 17.22
N ASP A 8 20.04 -22.96 16.88
CA ASP A 8 20.07 -21.67 17.58
C ASP A 8 18.87 -20.85 17.09
N PHE A 9 17.93 -20.58 18.00
CA PHE A 9 16.73 -19.76 17.75
C PHE A 9 16.95 -18.26 18.06
N GLU A 10 18.19 -17.80 18.17
CA GLU A 10 18.54 -16.41 18.52
C GLU A 10 19.36 -15.68 17.44
N GLY A 11 19.24 -16.11 16.17
CA GLY A 11 19.87 -15.45 15.02
C GLY A 11 18.87 -14.68 14.15
N GLU A 12 18.93 -13.36 14.25
CA GLU A 12 18.29 -12.31 13.43
C GLU A 12 18.05 -12.71 11.97
N GLY A 13 16.84 -12.43 11.47
CA GLY A 13 16.55 -12.45 10.04
C GLY A 13 17.37 -11.36 9.35
N GLY A 14 18.52 -11.71 8.77
CA GLY A 14 19.50 -10.77 8.19
C GLY A 14 19.07 -10.01 6.92
N GLY A 15 17.79 -9.71 6.76
CA GLY A 15 17.23 -8.90 5.67
C GLY A 15 16.27 -7.81 6.17
N PRO A 16 15.84 -6.89 5.29
CA PRO A 16 15.00 -5.75 5.68
C PRO A 16 13.70 -6.12 6.42
N ALA A 17 13.06 -7.25 6.06
CA ALA A 17 11.88 -7.77 6.74
C ALA A 17 12.14 -8.24 8.18
N GLY A 18 13.31 -8.82 8.45
CA GLY A 18 13.72 -9.24 9.79
C GLY A 18 13.98 -8.02 10.68
N LEU A 19 14.74 -7.05 10.17
CA LEU A 19 14.97 -5.76 10.85
C LEU A 19 13.65 -5.07 11.24
N LEU A 20 12.68 -5.02 10.32
CA LEU A 20 11.36 -4.43 10.60
C LEU A 20 10.63 -5.20 11.71
N THR A 21 10.62 -6.52 11.63
CA THR A 21 9.95 -7.37 12.63
C THR A 21 10.59 -7.22 14.01
N ASP A 22 11.92 -7.20 14.07
CA ASP A 22 12.68 -7.06 15.31
C ASP A 22 12.50 -5.66 15.93
N LEU A 23 12.46 -4.61 15.11
CA LEU A 23 12.14 -3.25 15.55
C LEU A 23 10.74 -3.19 16.17
N LEU A 24 9.72 -3.69 15.46
CA LEU A 24 8.33 -3.67 15.93
C LEU A 24 8.10 -4.60 17.13
N GLY A 25 8.88 -5.67 17.27
CA GLY A 25 8.85 -6.57 18.42
C GLY A 25 9.36 -5.93 19.71
N ARG A 26 10.42 -5.10 19.61
CA ARG A 26 11.12 -4.51 20.75
C ARG A 26 10.67 -3.10 21.13
N ALA A 27 10.20 -2.31 20.16
CA ALA A 27 9.86 -0.90 20.39
C ALA A 27 8.59 -0.73 21.22
N GLU A 28 8.65 0.16 22.22
CA GLU A 28 7.49 0.55 23.04
C GLU A 28 6.52 1.42 22.22
N ARG A 29 7.08 2.42 21.54
CA ARG A 29 6.36 3.32 20.62
C ARG A 29 7.09 3.39 19.30
N VAL A 30 6.34 3.44 18.22
CA VAL A 30 6.84 3.50 16.85
C VAL A 30 6.22 4.69 16.14
N LEU A 31 7.06 5.55 15.57
CA LEU A 31 6.61 6.59 14.64
C LEU A 31 6.78 6.07 13.22
N VAL A 32 5.71 6.09 12.44
CA VAL A 32 5.78 5.83 11.00
C VAL A 32 5.43 7.11 10.25
N LYS A 33 6.21 7.42 9.22
CA LYS A 33 5.97 8.54 8.33
C LYS A 33 6.10 8.09 6.87
N LYS A 34 5.07 8.29 6.06
CA LYS A 34 5.16 8.30 4.60
C LYS A 34 5.95 9.53 4.17
N LEU A 35 7.03 9.30 3.44
CA LEU A 35 8.00 10.33 3.06
C LEU A 35 7.47 11.13 1.87
N SER A 36 7.43 12.45 2.04
CA SER A 36 7.20 13.36 0.93
C SER A 36 8.44 13.40 0.03
N ASN A 37 8.30 13.92 -1.19
CA ASN A 37 9.40 14.10 -2.12
C ASN A 37 10.54 14.90 -1.48
N ASN A 38 10.22 15.96 -0.73
CA ASN A 38 11.25 16.76 -0.06
C ASN A 38 11.99 15.98 1.05
N ASP A 39 11.35 15.01 1.67
CA ASP A 39 11.96 14.17 2.73
C ASP A 39 12.95 13.13 2.18
N ARG A 40 12.94 12.88 0.87
CA ARG A 40 13.91 11.98 0.19
C ARG A 40 14.86 12.73 -0.74
N ASP A 41 14.37 13.74 -1.44
CA ASP A 41 15.08 14.44 -2.50
C ASP A 41 16.34 15.15 -2.01
N TRP A 42 16.39 15.54 -0.73
CA TRP A 42 17.60 16.11 -0.12
C TRP A 42 18.79 15.14 -0.18
N ALA A 43 18.53 13.83 -0.15
CA ALA A 43 19.56 12.81 -0.30
C ALA A 43 19.89 12.59 -1.78
N ARG A 44 18.92 12.72 -2.69
CA ARG A 44 19.08 12.42 -4.12
C ARG A 44 19.78 13.54 -4.89
N TYR A 45 19.49 14.80 -4.58
CA TYR A 45 19.90 15.93 -5.39
C TYR A 45 20.75 16.95 -4.62
N ALA A 46 21.90 17.30 -5.19
CA ALA A 46 22.85 18.23 -4.58
C ALA A 46 22.35 19.69 -4.51
N ASN A 47 21.30 20.04 -5.27
CA ASN A 47 20.73 21.39 -5.33
C ASN A 47 19.63 21.63 -4.28
N LYS A 48 19.28 20.64 -3.45
CA LYS A 48 18.25 20.80 -2.41
C LYS A 48 18.89 21.41 -1.15
N HIS A 49 18.28 22.48 -0.64
CA HIS A 49 18.77 23.22 0.53
C HIS A 49 18.19 22.72 1.86
N GLN A 50 17.06 22.01 1.82
CA GLN A 50 16.51 21.32 2.97
C GLN A 50 17.33 20.05 3.21
N ALA A 51 17.79 19.82 4.43
CA ALA A 51 18.49 18.60 4.81
C ALA A 51 17.64 17.83 5.81
N GLY A 52 17.35 16.56 5.50
CA GLY A 52 16.54 15.69 6.35
C GLY A 52 15.04 15.84 6.11
N ILE A 53 14.27 15.28 7.04
CA ILE A 53 12.83 15.10 6.89
C ILE A 53 12.04 16.13 7.70
N TYR A 54 10.84 16.44 7.23
CA TYR A 54 9.84 17.21 7.95
C TYR A 54 9.15 16.38 9.03
N ILE A 55 8.94 16.98 10.19
CA ILE A 55 8.13 16.46 11.29
C ILE A 55 7.03 17.49 11.60
N PRO A 56 5.73 17.11 11.55
CA PRO A 56 4.66 18.01 11.93
C PRO A 56 4.68 18.36 13.42
N ALA A 57 4.04 19.48 13.78
CA ALA A 57 4.01 19.96 15.16
C ALA A 57 3.37 18.97 16.13
N GLU A 58 2.32 18.26 15.69
CA GLU A 58 1.63 17.26 16.49
C GLU A 58 2.59 16.16 16.96
N GLN A 59 3.37 15.55 16.06
CA GLN A 59 4.34 14.50 16.44
C GLN A 59 5.55 15.06 17.18
N ARG A 60 5.97 16.30 16.90
CA ARG A 60 7.00 16.99 17.71
C ARG A 60 6.55 17.12 19.17
N GLU A 61 5.28 17.44 19.40
CA GLU A 61 4.71 17.73 20.72
C GLU A 61 4.05 16.51 21.38
N GLY A 62 3.82 15.43 20.63
CA GLY A 62 3.18 14.18 21.06
C GLY A 62 4.02 13.31 21.99
N GLY A 63 5.18 13.81 22.43
CA GLY A 63 6.03 13.13 23.40
C GLY A 63 6.81 11.94 22.84
N PHE A 64 6.80 11.70 21.52
CA PHE A 64 7.67 10.72 20.88
C PHE A 64 9.14 11.15 20.91
N PHE A 65 9.41 12.39 20.52
CA PHE A 65 10.75 12.99 20.51
C PHE A 65 11.13 13.59 21.88
N PRO A 66 12.43 13.79 22.14
CA PRO A 66 12.87 14.52 23.33
C PRO A 66 12.34 15.98 23.31
N PRO A 67 12.12 16.59 24.48
CA PRO A 67 11.66 17.97 24.56
C PRO A 67 12.69 18.92 23.93
N LEU A 68 12.23 19.86 23.12
CA LEU A 68 13.12 20.82 22.47
C LEU A 68 13.49 21.95 23.44
N GLU A 69 14.78 22.30 23.45
CA GLU A 69 15.33 23.40 24.22
C GLU A 69 15.62 24.61 23.33
N VAL A 70 15.63 25.82 23.91
CA VAL A 70 15.96 27.03 23.15
C VAL A 70 17.47 27.08 22.92
N LYS A 71 17.86 27.08 21.64
CA LYS A 71 19.24 27.23 21.22
C LYS A 71 19.77 28.62 21.61
N PRO A 72 20.93 28.72 22.28
CA PRO A 72 21.58 30.00 22.52
C PRO A 72 21.89 30.73 21.20
N ARG A 73 21.44 31.98 21.10
CA ARG A 73 21.67 32.84 19.92
C ARG A 73 22.57 34.02 20.29
N LYS A 74 23.42 34.42 19.33
CA LYS A 74 24.27 35.62 19.47
C LYS A 74 23.47 36.91 19.48
N ASP A 75 22.34 36.91 18.79
CA ASP A 75 21.37 38.00 18.74
C ASP A 75 20.17 37.60 19.63
N PRO A 76 19.96 38.28 20.77
CA PRO A 76 18.85 38.00 21.68
C PRO A 76 17.46 38.31 21.10
N ASP A 77 17.38 39.22 20.13
CA ASP A 77 16.11 39.68 19.54
C ASP A 77 15.66 38.79 18.36
N ALA A 78 16.54 37.91 17.89
CA ALA A 78 16.22 37.01 16.79
C ALA A 78 15.28 35.89 17.23
N ALA A 79 14.31 35.56 16.38
CA ALA A 79 13.29 34.54 16.63
C ALA A 79 13.90 33.23 17.22
N PRO A 80 13.35 32.67 18.30
CA PRO A 80 13.92 31.48 18.94
C PRO A 80 14.10 30.30 17.97
N ILE A 81 15.22 29.60 18.07
CA ILE A 81 15.38 28.29 17.43
C ILE A 81 15.28 27.27 18.55
N ARG A 82 14.37 26.31 18.43
CA ARG A 82 14.24 25.23 19.40
C ARG A 82 14.87 23.97 18.80
N GLU A 83 15.65 23.24 19.57
CA GLU A 83 16.30 22.01 19.10
C GLU A 83 16.44 20.97 20.20
N ALA A 84 16.52 19.70 19.80
CA ALA A 84 16.97 18.62 20.65
C ALA A 84 17.89 17.69 19.86
N TRP A 85 18.74 16.98 20.58
CA TRP A 85 19.71 16.04 20.05
C TRP A 85 19.47 14.66 20.67
N PHE A 86 19.48 13.63 19.84
CA PHE A 86 19.28 12.24 20.28
C PHE A 86 20.03 11.27 19.39
N ASP A 87 20.27 10.08 19.92
CA ASP A 87 20.99 9.03 19.21
C ASP A 87 20.00 8.19 18.39
N THR A 88 20.35 8.01 17.11
CA THR A 88 19.62 7.16 16.19
C THR A 88 20.52 6.05 15.67
N LEU A 89 20.04 4.81 15.70
CA LEU A 89 20.67 3.67 15.05
C LEU A 89 19.99 3.38 13.71
N TRP A 90 20.80 3.08 12.70
CA TRP A 90 20.38 2.81 11.33
C TRP A 90 21.02 1.51 10.87
N PRO A 91 20.38 0.35 11.14
CA PRO A 91 20.94 -0.95 10.76
C PRO A 91 21.20 -1.12 9.25
N GLN A 92 20.50 -0.32 8.42
CA GLN A 92 20.63 -0.30 6.96
C GLN A 92 21.82 0.54 6.45
N ALA A 93 22.46 1.32 7.32
CA ALA A 93 23.60 2.16 6.98
C ALA A 93 24.94 1.41 7.13
N SER A 94 26.00 1.97 6.58
CA SER A 94 27.34 1.38 6.54
C SER A 94 28.31 2.12 7.46
N GLY A 95 29.12 1.37 8.22
CA GLY A 95 30.19 1.93 9.05
C GLY A 95 29.70 2.99 10.04
N ASP A 96 30.36 4.15 10.07
CA ASP A 96 30.05 5.24 11.01
C ASP A 96 28.65 5.87 10.79
N GLU A 97 27.98 5.58 9.66
CA GLU A 97 26.62 6.05 9.41
C GLU A 97 25.54 5.25 10.16
N GLN A 98 25.88 4.08 10.70
CA GLN A 98 24.97 3.25 11.51
C GLN A 98 24.54 3.91 12.82
N ALA A 99 25.36 4.79 13.38
CA ALA A 99 25.04 5.52 14.60
C ALA A 99 25.16 7.02 14.34
N LYS A 100 24.03 7.75 14.39
CA LYS A 100 24.01 9.19 14.17
C LYS A 100 23.56 9.92 15.43
N ARG A 101 24.22 11.04 15.71
CA ARG A 101 23.70 12.08 16.61
C ARG A 101 22.76 12.99 15.81
N THR A 102 21.49 12.63 15.81
CA THR A 102 20.42 13.28 15.04
C THR A 102 19.94 14.54 15.76
N ARG A 103 19.54 15.54 14.97
CA ARG A 103 19.02 16.83 15.47
C ARG A 103 17.61 17.05 14.98
N ILE A 104 16.66 17.20 15.89
CA ILE A 104 15.34 17.76 15.60
C ILE A 104 15.38 19.26 15.87
N VAL A 105 14.95 20.07 14.90
CA VAL A 105 15.03 21.54 14.98
C VAL A 105 13.74 22.19 14.48
N HIS A 106 13.23 23.11 15.27
CA HIS A 106 12.09 23.97 14.96
C HIS A 106 12.55 25.43 14.84
N TYR A 107 12.46 25.96 13.62
CA TYR A 107 12.73 27.37 13.35
C TYR A 107 11.44 28.16 13.55
N THR A 108 11.24 28.79 14.70
CA THR A 108 9.96 29.47 15.02
C THR A 108 9.61 30.59 14.03
N SER A 109 10.60 31.15 13.33
CA SER A 109 10.40 32.13 12.25
C SER A 109 9.74 31.56 10.99
N LYS A 110 9.71 30.23 10.82
CA LYS A 110 9.16 29.51 9.66
C LYS A 110 7.81 28.84 9.97
N GLY A 111 7.15 29.24 11.05
CA GLY A 111 5.87 28.65 11.47
C GLY A 111 6.06 27.36 12.27
N PRO A 112 5.16 26.37 12.18
CA PRO A 112 5.21 25.14 12.98
C PRO A 112 6.25 24.12 12.51
N GLU A 113 6.98 24.43 11.43
CA GLU A 113 7.81 23.47 10.71
C GLU A 113 9.00 22.96 11.54
N THR A 114 9.05 21.65 11.74
CA THR A 114 10.16 20.99 12.44
C THR A 114 10.86 20.06 11.48
N HIS A 115 12.18 19.97 11.54
CA HIS A 115 12.96 19.08 10.69
C HIS A 115 13.87 18.19 11.51
N MET A 116 13.96 16.92 11.15
CA MET A 116 14.92 15.96 11.68
C MET A 116 16.08 15.84 10.70
N THR A 117 17.28 16.18 11.15
CA THR A 117 18.47 16.43 10.33
C THR A 117 19.68 15.63 10.83
N ARG A 118 20.73 15.53 9.99
CA ARG A 118 21.91 14.64 10.19
C ARG A 118 21.61 13.15 10.09
N LEU A 119 20.75 12.81 9.14
CA LEU A 119 20.36 11.44 8.81
C LEU A 119 21.38 10.82 7.83
N PRO A 120 21.53 9.48 7.81
CA PRO A 120 22.42 8.82 6.87
C PRO A 120 21.85 8.93 5.46
N LYS A 121 22.60 9.59 4.56
CA LYS A 121 22.12 9.93 3.21
C LYS A 121 21.76 8.67 2.42
N GLU A 122 22.58 7.63 2.52
CA GLU A 122 22.45 6.37 1.79
C GLU A 122 21.11 5.64 2.02
N CYS A 123 20.49 5.79 3.20
CA CYS A 123 19.19 5.20 3.48
C CYS A 123 18.04 5.86 2.71
N PHE A 124 18.24 7.05 2.14
CA PHE A 124 17.19 7.82 1.46
C PHE A 124 17.39 7.94 -0.06
N GLU A 125 18.61 7.73 -0.57
CA GLU A 125 18.98 8.03 -1.97
C GLU A 125 18.21 7.21 -3.02
N GLN A 126 17.87 5.97 -2.69
CA GLN A 126 17.29 5.01 -3.64
C GLN A 126 15.79 4.78 -3.43
N LEU A 127 15.16 5.50 -2.50
CA LEU A 127 13.75 5.29 -2.18
C LEU A 127 12.81 5.72 -3.31
N SER A 128 11.81 4.89 -3.58
CA SER A 128 10.69 5.22 -4.46
C SER A 128 9.79 6.29 -3.82
N PRO A 129 8.97 7.02 -4.61
CA PRO A 129 7.91 7.89 -4.08
C PRO A 129 7.03 7.15 -3.06
N ALA A 130 6.48 7.88 -2.09
CA ALA A 130 5.65 7.33 -1.00
C ALA A 130 6.29 6.21 -0.13
N SER A 131 7.63 6.09 -0.12
CA SER A 131 8.36 5.22 0.83
C SER A 131 8.17 5.66 2.28
N PHE A 132 8.49 4.80 3.24
CA PHE A 132 8.26 5.05 4.67
C PHE A 132 9.56 5.22 5.45
N LEU A 133 9.50 6.06 6.49
CA LEU A 133 10.40 6.01 7.62
C LEU A 133 9.67 5.37 8.79
N VAL A 134 10.34 4.43 9.46
CA VAL A 134 9.90 3.76 10.68
C VAL A 134 10.92 4.06 11.77
N MET A 135 10.49 4.61 12.90
CA MET A 135 11.35 4.89 14.04
C MET A 135 10.79 4.17 15.26
N GLY A 136 11.51 3.20 15.80
CA GLY A 136 11.21 2.56 17.07
C GLY A 136 11.94 3.25 18.21
N ARG A 137 11.23 3.62 19.28
CA ARG A 137 11.84 4.17 20.49
C ARG A 137 11.98 3.08 21.55
N TYR A 138 13.16 3.00 22.16
CA TYR A 138 13.46 2.14 23.30
C TYR A 138 14.30 2.87 24.34
N TRP A 139 14.32 2.33 25.55
CA TRP A 139 15.03 2.90 26.69
C TRP A 139 16.27 2.08 27.00
N GLN A 140 17.43 2.74 27.05
CA GLN A 140 18.67 2.19 27.60
C GLN A 140 19.01 2.95 28.88
N GLY A 141 18.59 2.39 30.02
CA GLY A 141 18.62 3.11 31.30
C GLY A 141 17.67 4.32 31.25
N GLU A 142 18.19 5.52 31.54
CA GLU A 142 17.40 6.76 31.50
C GLU A 142 17.37 7.43 30.10
N ASN A 143 18.15 6.92 29.14
CA ASN A 143 18.26 7.52 27.81
C ASN A 143 17.36 6.82 26.80
N ALA A 144 16.57 7.59 26.06
CA ALA A 144 15.86 7.11 24.89
C ALA A 144 16.82 6.98 23.70
N VAL A 145 16.81 5.83 23.04
CA VAL A 145 17.52 5.57 21.79
C VAL A 145 16.49 5.19 20.73
N TYR A 146 16.75 5.59 19.49
CA TYR A 146 15.82 5.43 18.38
C TYR A 146 16.44 4.53 17.32
N GLU A 147 15.82 3.42 16.98
CA GLU A 147 16.22 2.62 15.83
C GLU A 147 15.34 3.02 14.65
N CYS A 148 15.98 3.28 13.51
CA CYS A 148 15.35 3.87 12.35
C CYS A 148 15.56 2.98 11.13
N LEU A 149 14.49 2.76 10.38
CA LEU A 149 14.50 2.04 9.11
C LEU A 149 13.76 2.86 8.05
N THR A 150 14.29 2.85 6.83
CA THR A 150 13.56 3.27 5.63
C THR A 150 13.04 2.03 4.91
N ILE A 151 11.75 2.06 4.57
CA ILE A 151 11.06 0.98 3.86
C ILE A 151 10.65 1.50 2.49
N ASP A 152 11.23 0.92 1.44
CA ASP A 152 10.89 1.28 0.05
C ASP A 152 9.45 0.85 -0.26
N SER A 153 8.63 1.77 -0.76
CA SER A 153 7.24 1.52 -1.13
C SER A 153 7.10 0.52 -2.29
N ALA A 154 8.17 0.30 -3.06
CA ALA A 154 8.23 -0.73 -4.09
C ALA A 154 8.60 -2.14 -3.55
N GLY A 155 9.02 -2.25 -2.28
CA GLY A 155 9.41 -3.49 -1.62
C GLY A 155 8.23 -4.26 -1.01
N ASP A 156 8.44 -5.53 -0.69
CA ASP A 156 7.44 -6.38 -0.02
C ASP A 156 7.31 -6.01 1.47
N GLU A 157 8.34 -5.38 2.04
CA GLU A 157 8.35 -4.88 3.42
C GLU A 157 7.35 -3.75 3.66
N ALA A 158 6.98 -2.99 2.62
CA ALA A 158 5.94 -1.98 2.74
C ALA A 158 4.59 -2.62 3.08
N ASP A 159 4.21 -3.68 2.36
CA ASP A 159 2.98 -4.43 2.66
C ASP A 159 3.02 -5.05 4.06
N LEU A 160 4.20 -5.52 4.50
CA LEU A 160 4.40 -6.05 5.85
C LEU A 160 4.20 -4.98 6.93
N LEU A 161 4.79 -3.80 6.73
CA LEU A 161 4.64 -2.65 7.63
C LEU A 161 3.17 -2.24 7.77
N LEU A 162 2.50 -2.08 6.62
CA LEU A 162 1.09 -1.68 6.59
C LEU A 162 0.21 -2.70 7.32
N LEU A 163 0.48 -3.99 7.11
CA LEU A 163 -0.24 -5.07 7.76
C LEU A 163 0.01 -5.13 9.27
N GLN A 164 1.26 -5.05 9.72
CA GLN A 164 1.62 -5.22 11.14
C GLN A 164 1.16 -4.07 12.02
N LEU A 165 0.98 -2.88 11.46
CA LEU A 165 0.53 -1.68 12.17
C LEU A 165 -0.90 -1.25 11.83
N ASP A 166 -1.62 -2.06 11.04
CA ASP A 166 -2.99 -1.77 10.56
C ASP A 166 -3.11 -0.37 9.92
N ILE A 167 -2.14 -0.04 9.07
CA ILE A 167 -2.05 1.27 8.41
C ILE A 167 -2.91 1.29 7.15
N THR A 168 -3.75 2.32 7.04
CA THR A 168 -4.62 2.55 5.88
C THR A 168 -3.89 3.21 4.70
N PRO A 169 -4.37 3.07 3.46
CA PRO A 169 -3.72 3.64 2.27
C PRO A 169 -3.48 5.16 2.32
N ASP A 170 -4.38 5.93 2.94
CA ASP A 170 -4.29 7.40 3.01
C ASP A 170 -3.39 7.89 4.15
N PHE A 171 -2.72 6.98 4.86
CA PHE A 171 -1.83 7.31 5.94
C PHE A 171 -0.66 8.19 5.49
N LEU A 172 -0.34 9.20 6.30
CA LEU A 172 0.82 10.07 6.09
C LEU A 172 1.82 9.99 7.24
N ILE A 173 1.34 10.05 8.48
CA ILE A 173 2.20 9.97 9.67
C ILE A 173 1.36 9.61 10.90
N GLY A 174 1.95 8.84 11.80
CA GLY A 174 1.28 8.43 13.03
C GLY A 174 2.21 7.70 13.99
N GLU A 175 1.82 7.69 15.26
CA GLU A 175 2.49 6.97 16.33
C GLU A 175 1.67 5.72 16.69
N PHE A 176 2.35 4.61 16.89
CA PHE A 176 1.77 3.31 17.17
C PHE A 176 2.42 2.71 18.41
N GLU A 177 1.64 1.94 19.16
CA GLU A 177 2.13 1.07 20.21
C GLU A 177 2.01 -0.37 19.69
N PRO A 178 3.11 -0.97 19.18
CA PRO A 178 3.04 -2.27 18.51
C PRO A 178 2.41 -3.37 19.37
N ALA A 179 2.61 -3.31 20.68
CA ALA A 179 2.00 -4.24 21.63
C ALA A 179 0.47 -4.14 21.65
N GLU A 180 -0.10 -2.92 21.62
CA GLU A 180 -1.56 -2.72 21.59
C GLU A 180 -2.15 -3.17 20.26
N VAL A 181 -1.49 -2.87 19.13
CA VAL A 181 -1.95 -3.32 17.80
C VAL A 181 -1.98 -4.84 17.74
N ARG A 182 -0.91 -5.50 18.22
CA ARG A 182 -0.86 -6.97 18.31
C ARG A 182 -1.95 -7.53 19.22
N ALA A 183 -2.22 -6.90 20.36
CA ALA A 183 -3.26 -7.34 21.29
C ALA A 183 -4.65 -7.29 20.65
N ARG A 184 -5.01 -6.19 19.95
CA ARG A 184 -6.28 -6.08 19.23
C ARG A 184 -6.44 -7.14 18.14
N GLU A 185 -5.38 -7.41 17.39
CA GLU A 185 -5.41 -8.46 16.37
C GLU A 185 -5.51 -9.85 17.01
N GLN A 186 -4.83 -10.06 18.15
CA GLN A 186 -4.93 -11.32 18.90
C GLN A 186 -6.35 -11.56 19.42
N ASP A 187 -7.04 -10.55 19.93
CA ASP A 187 -8.44 -10.68 20.36
C ASP A 187 -9.35 -11.10 19.20
N ARG A 188 -9.23 -10.44 18.03
CA ARG A 188 -9.97 -10.82 16.81
C ARG A 188 -9.69 -12.26 16.37
N VAL A 189 -8.44 -12.71 16.50
CA VAL A 189 -8.03 -14.07 16.19
C VAL A 189 -8.63 -15.07 17.18
N LEU A 190 -8.67 -14.74 18.47
CA LEU A 190 -9.25 -15.58 19.51
C LEU A 190 -10.76 -15.76 19.31
N ASP A 191 -11.50 -14.68 19.03
CA ASP A 191 -12.93 -14.75 18.76
C ASP A 191 -13.25 -15.74 17.62
N PHE A 192 -12.52 -15.62 16.50
CA PHE A 192 -12.70 -16.54 15.38
C PHE A 192 -12.22 -17.97 15.71
N ALA A 193 -11.19 -18.12 16.52
CA ALA A 193 -10.72 -19.43 16.96
C ALA A 193 -11.79 -20.16 17.80
N GLU A 194 -12.54 -19.45 18.65
CA GLU A 194 -13.63 -20.04 19.42
C GLU A 194 -14.75 -20.59 18.53
N GLU A 195 -15.18 -19.82 17.52
CA GLU A 195 -16.15 -20.26 16.52
C GLU A 195 -15.65 -21.51 15.78
N LEU A 196 -14.39 -21.51 15.35
CA LEU A 196 -13.77 -22.61 14.62
C LEU A 196 -13.64 -23.88 15.49
N ILE A 197 -13.27 -23.72 16.75
CA ILE A 197 -13.22 -24.82 17.73
C ILE A 197 -14.61 -25.43 17.93
N ALA A 198 -15.65 -24.59 18.07
CA ALA A 198 -17.02 -25.05 18.22
C ALA A 198 -17.49 -25.84 16.98
N ALA A 199 -17.21 -25.32 15.77
CA ALA A 199 -17.54 -25.98 14.52
C ALA A 199 -16.81 -27.32 14.34
N TRP A 200 -15.52 -27.39 14.70
CA TRP A 200 -14.74 -28.63 14.62
C TRP A 200 -15.23 -29.69 15.61
N LYS A 201 -15.50 -29.31 16.86
CA LYS A 201 -16.05 -30.21 17.89
C LYS A 201 -17.42 -30.76 17.48
N ALA A 202 -18.23 -29.97 16.78
CA ALA A 202 -19.51 -30.40 16.23
C ALA A 202 -19.39 -31.29 14.99
N GLY A 203 -18.19 -31.47 14.43
CA GLY A 203 -17.98 -32.17 13.15
C GLY A 203 -18.52 -31.40 11.93
N ALA A 204 -18.72 -30.10 12.07
CA ALA A 204 -19.32 -29.21 11.07
C ALA A 204 -18.29 -28.28 10.39
N ILE A 205 -16.98 -28.47 10.62
CA ILE A 205 -15.94 -27.56 10.12
C ILE A 205 -15.96 -27.35 8.59
N VAL A 206 -16.37 -28.37 7.82
CA VAL A 206 -16.48 -28.26 6.35
C VAL A 206 -17.65 -27.35 5.96
N GLU A 207 -18.78 -27.46 6.64
CA GLU A 207 -19.96 -26.61 6.39
C GLU A 207 -19.73 -25.18 6.89
N PHE A 208 -19.12 -25.03 8.07
CA PHE A 208 -18.67 -23.75 8.62
C PHE A 208 -17.74 -23.03 7.64
N GLY A 209 -16.72 -23.72 7.13
CA GLY A 209 -15.79 -23.18 6.14
C GLY A 209 -16.50 -22.66 4.88
N ARG A 210 -17.49 -23.40 4.35
CA ARG A 210 -18.24 -22.99 3.16
C ARG A 210 -19.14 -21.77 3.37
N SER A 211 -19.68 -21.59 4.58
CA SER A 211 -20.68 -20.56 4.87
C SER A 211 -20.10 -19.28 5.47
N HIS A 212 -18.99 -19.37 6.22
CA HIS A 212 -18.46 -18.25 7.00
C HIS A 212 -17.04 -17.84 6.61
N ALA A 213 -16.33 -18.65 5.81
CA ALA A 213 -14.93 -18.46 5.50
C ALA A 213 -14.57 -18.65 4.01
N ALA A 214 -15.54 -18.96 3.15
CA ALA A 214 -15.27 -19.14 1.73
C ALA A 214 -14.91 -17.80 1.09
N MET A 215 -13.75 -17.72 0.41
CA MET A 215 -13.38 -16.53 -0.33
C MET A 215 -14.38 -16.29 -1.47
N PRO A 216 -15.03 -15.11 -1.55
CA PRO A 216 -15.90 -14.77 -2.68
C PRO A 216 -15.14 -14.79 -4.01
N LYS A 217 -15.86 -14.77 -5.14
CA LYS A 217 -15.20 -14.49 -6.43
C LYS A 217 -14.73 -13.03 -6.47
N THR A 218 -13.77 -12.71 -7.35
CA THR A 218 -13.23 -11.33 -7.45
C THR A 218 -14.31 -10.32 -7.81
N GLU A 219 -15.17 -10.66 -8.77
CA GLU A 219 -16.32 -9.83 -9.18
C GLU A 219 -17.32 -9.60 -8.03
N GLU A 220 -17.63 -10.65 -7.26
CA GLU A 220 -18.54 -10.58 -6.13
C GLU A 220 -17.97 -9.69 -5.02
N LEU A 221 -16.68 -9.84 -4.70
CA LEU A 221 -16.03 -9.00 -3.69
C LEU A 221 -15.97 -7.53 -4.13
N ALA A 222 -15.65 -7.26 -5.39
CA ALA A 222 -15.65 -5.92 -5.95
C ALA A 222 -17.06 -5.30 -5.90
N GLY A 223 -18.10 -6.09 -6.18
CA GLY A 223 -19.50 -5.68 -6.03
C GLY A 223 -19.87 -5.33 -4.59
N LEU A 224 -19.48 -6.17 -3.62
CA LEU A 224 -19.69 -5.90 -2.19
C LEU A 224 -18.97 -4.62 -1.73
N ALA A 225 -17.72 -4.42 -2.14
CA ALA A 225 -16.96 -3.23 -1.78
C ALA A 225 -17.55 -1.96 -2.38
N SER A 226 -17.99 -2.02 -3.64
CA SER A 226 -18.67 -0.90 -4.31
C SER A 226 -20.00 -0.58 -3.62
N ALA A 227 -20.80 -1.59 -3.29
CA ALA A 227 -22.06 -1.41 -2.57
C ALA A 227 -21.83 -0.79 -1.17
N ARG A 228 -20.78 -1.22 -0.48
CA ARG A 228 -20.42 -0.67 0.83
C ARG A 228 -19.99 0.80 0.74
N TYR A 229 -19.23 1.17 -0.29
CA TYR A 229 -18.89 2.58 -0.55
C TYR A 229 -20.13 3.43 -0.81
N LEU A 230 -21.02 2.96 -1.69
CA LEU A 230 -22.28 3.65 -1.99
C LEU A 230 -23.13 3.85 -0.73
N GLU A 231 -23.21 2.86 0.15
CA GLU A 231 -23.90 2.96 1.44
C GLU A 231 -23.27 4.01 2.36
N ILE A 232 -21.94 3.99 2.52
CA ILE A 232 -21.20 4.93 3.39
C ILE A 232 -21.39 6.38 2.91
N HIS A 233 -21.37 6.60 1.60
CA HIS A 233 -21.42 7.93 1.00
C HIS A 233 -22.83 8.37 0.56
N GLY A 234 -23.85 7.53 0.77
CA GLY A 234 -25.25 7.85 0.44
C GLY A 234 -25.51 8.03 -1.06
N LEU A 235 -24.87 7.22 -1.90
CA LEU A 235 -24.94 7.31 -3.36
C LEU A 235 -25.75 6.14 -3.95
N ASP A 236 -26.47 6.39 -5.05
CA ASP A 236 -27.25 5.34 -5.73
C ASP A 236 -26.40 4.50 -6.70
N CYS A 237 -25.40 5.12 -7.33
CA CYS A 237 -24.50 4.48 -8.27
C CYS A 237 -23.14 5.18 -8.33
N LEU A 238 -22.16 4.50 -8.94
CA LEU A 238 -20.84 5.07 -9.24
C LEU A 238 -20.91 5.87 -10.54
N ASP A 239 -21.55 7.03 -10.53
CA ASP A 239 -21.57 7.95 -11.67
C ASP A 239 -20.38 8.93 -11.61
N PRO A 240 -19.37 8.82 -12.50
CA PRO A 240 -18.19 9.66 -12.49
C PRO A 240 -18.48 11.14 -12.81
N PHE A 241 -19.64 11.46 -13.38
CA PHE A 241 -20.04 12.84 -13.65
C PHE A 241 -20.71 13.49 -12.42
N ALA A 242 -21.34 12.68 -11.56
CA ALA A 242 -22.03 13.13 -10.35
C ALA A 242 -21.12 13.14 -9.11
N ILE A 243 -20.08 12.30 -9.08
CA ILE A 243 -19.10 12.26 -7.99
C ILE A 243 -18.05 13.35 -8.23
N ASP A 244 -17.77 14.18 -7.20
CA ASP A 244 -16.78 15.27 -7.31
C ASP A 244 -15.36 14.76 -7.61
N ARG A 245 -14.98 13.64 -6.98
CA ARG A 245 -13.64 13.05 -7.03
C ARG A 245 -13.72 11.54 -7.35
N PRO A 246 -14.11 11.18 -8.59
CA PRO A 246 -14.38 9.79 -8.96
C PRO A 246 -13.14 8.90 -8.90
N GLY A 247 -11.95 9.45 -9.12
CA GLY A 247 -10.70 8.71 -8.99
C GLY A 247 -10.38 8.38 -7.53
N ASP A 248 -10.66 9.29 -6.60
CA ASP A 248 -10.53 9.04 -5.16
C ASP A 248 -11.55 8.00 -4.67
N ALA A 249 -12.77 8.00 -5.21
CA ALA A 249 -13.75 6.94 -4.96
C ALA A 249 -13.20 5.55 -5.35
N LEU A 250 -12.62 5.43 -6.56
CA LEU A 250 -11.99 4.19 -7.02
C LEU A 250 -10.84 3.76 -6.11
N ARG A 251 -10.04 4.71 -5.61
CA ARG A 251 -8.95 4.45 -4.67
C ARG A 251 -9.47 3.91 -3.35
N GLU A 252 -10.46 4.56 -2.74
CA GLU A 252 -11.04 4.14 -1.46
C GLU A 252 -11.67 2.75 -1.54
N ILE A 253 -12.46 2.50 -2.59
CA ILE A 253 -13.10 1.20 -2.82
C ILE A 253 -12.04 0.10 -2.93
N SER A 254 -11.02 0.30 -3.77
CA SER A 254 -10.04 -0.75 -4.08
C SER A 254 -8.96 -0.95 -3.01
N ARG A 255 -8.46 0.13 -2.41
CA ARG A 255 -7.31 0.10 -1.49
C ARG A 255 -7.70 0.00 -0.02
N SER A 256 -8.90 0.45 0.34
CA SER A 256 -9.39 0.42 1.72
C SER A 256 -10.46 -0.65 1.88
N ILE A 257 -11.65 -0.41 1.31
CA ILE A 257 -12.83 -1.23 1.58
C ILE A 257 -12.65 -2.67 1.10
N GLU A 258 -12.33 -2.88 -0.18
CA GLU A 258 -12.19 -4.23 -0.73
C GLU A 258 -10.98 -4.96 -0.13
N TRP A 259 -9.88 -4.25 0.11
CA TRP A 259 -8.68 -4.81 0.71
C TRP A 259 -8.92 -5.35 2.12
N ASP A 260 -9.63 -4.59 2.96
CA ASP A 260 -10.02 -5.02 4.30
C ASP A 260 -10.91 -6.26 4.26
N MET A 261 -11.94 -6.24 3.41
CA MET A 261 -12.82 -7.40 3.22
C MET A 261 -12.04 -8.63 2.74
N PHE A 262 -11.17 -8.46 1.75
CA PHE A 262 -10.33 -9.53 1.23
C PHE A 262 -9.43 -10.13 2.30
N ARG A 263 -8.76 -9.28 3.10
CA ARG A 263 -7.88 -9.70 4.19
C ARG A 263 -8.64 -10.53 5.21
N ASP A 264 -9.83 -10.08 5.59
CA ASP A 264 -10.68 -10.79 6.55
C ASP A 264 -11.15 -12.15 6.02
N PHE A 265 -11.64 -12.21 4.78
CA PHE A 265 -12.01 -13.48 4.15
C PHE A 265 -10.81 -14.43 4.03
N GLN A 266 -9.65 -13.93 3.60
CA GLN A 266 -8.45 -14.75 3.44
C GLN A 266 -8.00 -15.31 4.80
N ARG A 267 -7.97 -14.47 5.85
CA ARG A 267 -7.60 -14.92 7.21
C ARG A 267 -8.51 -16.06 7.67
N ARG A 268 -9.83 -15.91 7.52
CA ARG A 268 -10.81 -16.93 7.92
C ARG A 268 -10.67 -18.21 7.11
N GLU A 269 -10.57 -18.11 5.78
CA GLU A 269 -10.38 -19.26 4.87
C GLU A 269 -9.15 -20.09 5.27
N ARG A 270 -8.01 -19.41 5.44
CA ARG A 270 -6.73 -20.06 5.74
C ARG A 270 -6.69 -20.66 7.14
N ALA A 271 -7.31 -20.01 8.13
CA ALA A 271 -7.42 -20.57 9.47
C ALA A 271 -8.25 -21.87 9.48
N VAL A 272 -9.38 -21.91 8.75
CA VAL A 272 -10.17 -23.14 8.59
C VAL A 272 -9.35 -24.24 7.91
N GLU A 273 -8.68 -23.94 6.81
CA GLU A 273 -7.87 -24.92 6.08
C GLU A 273 -6.70 -25.44 6.91
N LEU A 274 -6.03 -24.58 7.68
CA LEU A 274 -4.93 -24.97 8.57
C LEU A 274 -5.42 -25.96 9.63
N VAL A 275 -6.55 -25.68 10.28
CA VAL A 275 -7.16 -26.62 11.24
C VAL A 275 -7.50 -27.95 10.58
N ARG A 276 -8.08 -27.92 9.37
CA ARG A 276 -8.41 -29.14 8.63
C ARG A 276 -7.18 -29.94 8.20
N ILE A 277 -6.07 -29.29 7.88
CA ILE A 277 -4.79 -29.95 7.57
C ILE A 277 -4.24 -30.65 8.82
N VAL A 278 -4.20 -29.96 9.96
CA VAL A 278 -3.52 -30.46 11.18
C VAL A 278 -4.39 -31.41 12.00
N LEU A 279 -5.67 -31.09 12.18
CA LEU A 279 -6.59 -31.85 13.04
C LEU A 279 -7.51 -32.78 12.26
N GLY A 280 -7.70 -32.54 10.96
CA GLY A 280 -8.66 -33.25 10.11
C GLY A 280 -10.10 -32.70 10.22
N ASP A 281 -11.00 -33.26 9.41
CA ASP A 281 -12.39 -32.79 9.31
C ASP A 281 -13.31 -33.31 10.43
N LYS A 282 -12.91 -34.38 11.12
CA LYS A 282 -13.71 -35.02 12.18
C LYS A 282 -13.08 -34.81 13.55
N PRO A 283 -13.88 -34.50 14.58
CA PRO A 283 -13.39 -34.39 15.94
C PRO A 283 -12.83 -35.73 16.40
N ARG A 284 -11.67 -35.68 17.06
CA ARG A 284 -11.00 -36.82 17.68
C ARG A 284 -10.14 -36.35 18.83
N ASP A 285 -9.98 -37.18 19.84
CA ASP A 285 -9.03 -36.89 20.91
C ASP A 285 -7.60 -36.98 20.37
N MET A 286 -6.82 -35.94 20.63
CA MET A 286 -5.41 -35.87 20.24
C MET A 286 -4.58 -35.39 21.41
N THR A 287 -3.46 -36.07 21.64
CA THR A 287 -2.43 -35.61 22.57
C THR A 287 -1.63 -34.45 21.96
N VAL A 288 -1.01 -33.62 22.81
CA VAL A 288 -0.09 -32.56 22.35
C VAL A 288 1.03 -33.14 21.48
N ALA A 289 1.54 -34.32 21.81
CA ALA A 289 2.56 -35.00 21.02
C ALA A 289 2.08 -35.36 19.60
N GLU A 290 0.82 -35.75 19.44
CA GLU A 290 0.23 -36.02 18.12
C GLU A 290 0.03 -34.74 17.32
N ILE A 291 -0.42 -33.65 17.95
CA ILE A 291 -0.56 -32.35 17.29
C ILE A 291 0.80 -31.85 16.78
N ILE A 292 1.84 -31.92 17.63
CA ILE A 292 3.21 -31.54 17.23
C ILE A 292 3.69 -32.40 16.06
N ARG A 293 3.46 -33.72 16.10
CA ARG A 293 3.82 -34.61 14.98
C ARG A 293 3.07 -34.26 13.71
N GLN A 294 1.78 -33.92 13.79
CA GLN A 294 0.97 -33.51 12.64
C GLN A 294 1.46 -32.19 12.05
N LEU A 295 1.77 -31.19 12.88
CA LEU A 295 2.33 -29.92 12.40
C LEU A 295 3.63 -30.14 11.60
N ILE A 296 4.49 -31.05 12.08
CA ILE A 296 5.74 -31.38 11.39
C ILE A 296 5.48 -32.20 10.12
N SER A 297 4.61 -33.21 10.17
CA SER A 297 4.34 -34.09 9.02
C SER A 297 3.58 -33.39 7.89
N GLU A 298 2.68 -32.47 8.25
CA GLU A 298 1.85 -31.71 7.32
C GLU A 298 2.50 -30.40 6.86
N LEU A 299 3.72 -30.09 7.33
CA LEU A 299 4.46 -28.89 6.95
C LEU A 299 4.46 -28.63 5.43
N PRO A 300 4.67 -29.63 4.54
CA PRO A 300 4.61 -29.39 3.09
C PRO A 300 3.25 -28.88 2.59
N ARG A 301 2.14 -29.30 3.23
CA ARG A 301 0.79 -28.82 2.89
C ARG A 301 0.52 -27.44 3.47
N ILE A 302 1.08 -27.13 4.64
CA ILE A 302 1.03 -25.79 5.25
C ILE A 302 1.83 -24.80 4.38
N ASP A 303 3.02 -25.18 3.90
CA ASP A 303 3.82 -24.35 3.00
C ASP A 303 3.09 -24.09 1.68
N ALA A 304 2.46 -25.12 1.10
CA ALA A 304 1.66 -24.97 -0.10
C ALA A 304 0.45 -24.04 0.12
N LEU A 305 -0.17 -24.10 1.30
CA LEU A 305 -1.26 -23.21 1.71
C LEU A 305 -0.78 -21.74 1.78
N MET A 306 0.36 -21.48 2.43
CA MET A 306 0.93 -20.14 2.56
C MET A 306 1.37 -19.57 1.20
N LEU A 307 1.97 -20.41 0.36
CA LEU A 307 2.33 -20.04 -1.01
C LEU A 307 1.08 -19.71 -1.84
N SER A 308 0.02 -20.52 -1.73
CA SER A 308 -1.26 -20.26 -2.40
C SER A 308 -1.87 -18.93 -1.97
N ALA A 309 -1.85 -18.62 -0.68
CA ALA A 309 -2.32 -17.35 -0.14
C ALA A 309 -1.55 -16.16 -0.75
N SER A 310 -0.22 -16.24 -0.83
CA SER A 310 0.62 -15.21 -1.47
C SER A 310 0.27 -15.01 -2.94
N GLN A 311 0.08 -16.09 -3.71
CA GLN A 311 -0.29 -16.02 -5.12
C GLN A 311 -1.72 -15.48 -5.34
N GLN A 312 -2.65 -15.79 -4.44
CA GLN A 312 -4.02 -15.28 -4.47
C GLN A 312 -4.06 -13.75 -4.30
N ARG A 313 -3.20 -13.18 -3.44
CA ARG A 313 -3.05 -11.71 -3.31
C ARG A 313 -2.63 -11.09 -4.64
N LYS A 314 -1.61 -11.68 -5.28
CA LYS A 314 -1.05 -11.20 -6.55
C LYS A 314 -2.06 -11.26 -7.70
N SER A 315 -2.87 -12.32 -7.78
CA SER A 315 -3.84 -12.49 -8.87
C SER A 315 -5.06 -11.59 -8.71
N ARG A 316 -5.61 -11.43 -7.49
CA ARG A 316 -6.85 -10.68 -7.27
C ARG A 316 -6.68 -9.16 -7.39
N ALA A 317 -5.53 -8.63 -6.99
CA ALA A 317 -5.25 -7.19 -7.05
C ALA A 317 -5.32 -6.60 -8.47
N GLY A 318 -5.18 -7.41 -9.53
CA GLY A 318 -5.34 -6.94 -10.92
C GLY A 318 -6.80 -6.85 -11.33
N TYR A 319 -7.53 -7.97 -11.21
CA TYR A 319 -8.90 -8.09 -11.72
C TYR A 319 -9.92 -7.23 -10.97
N SER A 320 -9.75 -6.95 -9.67
CA SER A 320 -10.78 -6.22 -8.94
C SER A 320 -10.88 -4.74 -9.34
N TYR A 321 -9.74 -4.10 -9.65
CA TYR A 321 -9.75 -2.72 -10.13
C TYR A 321 -10.43 -2.57 -11.49
N GLU A 322 -10.29 -3.57 -12.39
CA GLU A 322 -11.08 -3.60 -13.63
C GLU A 322 -12.59 -3.59 -13.34
N HIS A 323 -13.06 -4.37 -12.36
CA HIS A 323 -14.48 -4.39 -12.00
C HIS A 323 -14.97 -3.04 -11.44
N HIS A 324 -14.15 -2.31 -10.68
CA HIS A 324 -14.52 -0.98 -10.20
C HIS A 324 -14.57 0.06 -11.32
N ILE A 325 -13.64 0.00 -12.28
CA ILE A 325 -13.69 0.84 -13.49
C ILE A 325 -14.94 0.53 -14.31
N GLU A 326 -15.27 -0.76 -14.50
CA GLU A 326 -16.48 -1.20 -15.20
C GLU A 326 -17.76 -0.66 -14.53
N ALA A 327 -17.84 -0.74 -13.20
CA ALA A 327 -18.96 -0.19 -12.44
C ALA A 327 -19.07 1.33 -12.60
N MET A 328 -17.94 2.05 -12.58
CA MET A 328 -17.88 3.51 -12.78
C MET A 328 -18.32 3.91 -14.21
N LEU A 329 -17.80 3.23 -15.23
CA LEU A 329 -18.19 3.48 -16.63
C LEU A 329 -19.70 3.21 -16.84
N SER A 330 -20.20 2.12 -16.26
CA SER A 330 -21.62 1.75 -16.33
C SER A 330 -22.51 2.77 -15.61
N GLY A 331 -22.11 3.24 -14.42
CA GLY A 331 -22.84 4.25 -13.66
C GLY A 331 -22.95 5.57 -14.40
N GLY A 332 -21.89 6.00 -15.08
CA GLY A 332 -21.88 7.17 -15.97
C GLY A 332 -22.52 6.97 -17.34
N LYS A 333 -23.06 5.78 -17.63
CA LYS A 333 -23.60 5.40 -18.95
C LYS A 333 -22.61 5.64 -20.10
N ILE A 334 -21.32 5.47 -19.83
CA ILE A 334 -20.27 5.59 -20.84
C ILE A 334 -20.28 4.30 -21.65
N PRO A 335 -20.44 4.33 -22.99
CA PRO A 335 -20.38 3.13 -23.81
C PRO A 335 -18.95 2.55 -23.80
N PHE A 336 -18.84 1.23 -23.61
CA PHE A 336 -17.56 0.51 -23.66
C PHE A 336 -17.74 -0.95 -24.08
N GLU A 337 -16.67 -1.56 -24.58
CA GLU A 337 -16.54 -3.02 -24.70
C GLU A 337 -15.34 -3.52 -23.88
N LYS A 338 -15.53 -4.64 -23.19
CA LYS A 338 -14.53 -5.26 -22.31
C LYS A 338 -13.81 -6.42 -23.01
N GLN A 339 -12.49 -6.53 -22.82
CA GLN A 339 -11.67 -7.69 -23.23
C GLN A 339 -11.82 -8.14 -24.69
N VAL A 340 -12.00 -7.19 -25.61
CA VAL A 340 -12.16 -7.51 -27.04
C VAL A 340 -10.80 -7.83 -27.67
N VAL A 341 -10.75 -8.89 -28.48
CA VAL A 341 -9.53 -9.23 -29.24
C VAL A 341 -9.44 -8.32 -30.46
N ILE A 342 -8.46 -7.41 -30.48
CA ILE A 342 -8.23 -6.51 -31.62
C ILE A 342 -7.48 -7.27 -32.72
N GLU A 343 -6.17 -7.51 -32.56
CA GLU A 343 -5.29 -8.26 -33.48
C GLU A 343 -4.15 -8.93 -32.69
N ALA A 344 -3.60 -10.04 -33.20
CA ALA A 344 -2.45 -10.75 -32.62
C ALA A 344 -2.58 -11.14 -31.11
N LYS A 345 -3.78 -11.53 -30.65
CA LYS A 345 -4.10 -11.93 -29.26
C LYS A 345 -3.99 -10.82 -28.20
N LYS A 346 -3.90 -9.55 -28.58
CA LYS A 346 -3.91 -8.40 -27.64
C LYS A 346 -5.34 -8.16 -27.15
N ARG A 347 -5.50 -8.00 -25.83
CA ARG A 347 -6.79 -7.85 -25.14
C ARG A 347 -6.72 -6.62 -24.23
N PRO A 348 -7.00 -5.43 -24.75
CA PRO A 348 -7.16 -4.26 -23.89
C PRO A 348 -8.28 -4.50 -22.87
N ASP A 349 -8.12 -3.90 -21.69
CA ASP A 349 -9.10 -4.04 -20.62
C ASP A 349 -10.46 -3.45 -21.07
N PHE A 350 -10.45 -2.21 -21.59
CA PHE A 350 -11.62 -1.52 -22.11
C PHE A 350 -11.34 -0.80 -23.44
N ILE A 351 -12.32 -0.82 -24.34
CA ILE A 351 -12.37 -0.01 -25.56
C ILE A 351 -13.60 0.90 -25.49
N LEU A 352 -13.38 2.20 -25.63
CA LEU A 352 -14.46 3.19 -25.63
C LEU A 352 -14.58 3.82 -27.03
N PRO A 353 -15.78 3.82 -27.65
CA PRO A 353 -17.02 3.20 -27.16
C PRO A 353 -17.16 1.72 -27.51
N SER A 354 -16.54 1.25 -28.59
CA SER A 354 -16.55 -0.15 -29.03
C SER A 354 -15.43 -0.43 -30.03
N LEU A 355 -15.07 -1.70 -30.22
CA LEU A 355 -14.12 -2.12 -31.26
C LEU A 355 -14.64 -1.77 -32.66
N ALA A 356 -15.94 -1.97 -32.89
CA ALA A 356 -16.58 -1.65 -34.16
C ALA A 356 -16.45 -0.15 -34.49
N PHE A 357 -16.65 0.73 -33.51
CA PHE A 357 -16.52 2.17 -33.69
C PHE A 357 -15.09 2.57 -34.07
N ILE A 358 -14.08 2.10 -33.32
CA ILE A 358 -12.68 2.47 -33.58
C ILE A 358 -12.13 1.89 -34.89
N ASN A 359 -12.74 0.83 -35.43
CA ASN A 359 -12.36 0.22 -36.70
C ASN A 359 -13.25 0.65 -37.88
N SER A 360 -14.18 1.59 -37.69
CA SER A 360 -15.11 2.03 -38.73
C SER A 360 -14.43 2.74 -39.91
N GLY A 361 -13.22 3.28 -39.69
CA GLY A 361 -12.50 4.09 -40.69
C GLY A 361 -13.05 5.51 -40.85
N GLU A 362 -14.07 5.90 -40.09
CA GLU A 362 -14.61 7.25 -40.09
C GLU A 362 -13.70 8.23 -39.33
N ALA A 363 -13.76 9.51 -39.67
CA ALA A 363 -12.96 10.53 -38.98
C ALA A 363 -13.25 10.60 -37.47
N ILE A 364 -14.51 10.33 -37.07
CA ILE A 364 -14.93 10.29 -35.66
C ILE A 364 -14.33 9.11 -34.89
N ALA A 365 -13.89 8.04 -35.58
CA ALA A 365 -13.25 6.88 -34.96
C ALA A 365 -11.96 7.27 -34.20
N ALA A 366 -11.31 8.36 -34.61
CA ALA A 366 -10.13 8.91 -33.95
C ALA A 366 -10.42 9.40 -32.50
N THR A 367 -11.69 9.61 -32.14
CA THR A 367 -12.09 9.98 -30.78
C THR A 367 -12.07 8.78 -29.83
N GLY A 368 -12.25 7.56 -30.35
CA GLY A 368 -12.24 6.35 -29.54
C GLY A 368 -10.87 6.04 -28.96
N LEU A 369 -10.87 5.30 -27.85
CA LEU A 369 -9.69 5.11 -27.02
C LEU A 369 -9.65 3.72 -26.38
N ILE A 370 -8.45 3.34 -25.98
CA ILE A 370 -8.19 2.20 -25.11
C ILE A 370 -7.99 2.74 -23.70
N LEU A 371 -8.70 2.17 -22.74
CA LEU A 371 -8.49 2.39 -21.31
C LEU A 371 -7.99 1.10 -20.68
N SER A 372 -6.73 1.08 -20.26
CA SER A 372 -6.16 -0.02 -19.49
C SER A 372 -6.17 0.30 -18.00
N ALA A 373 -6.46 -0.68 -17.16
CA ALA A 373 -6.57 -0.52 -15.72
C ALA A 373 -5.49 -1.35 -15.01
N LYS A 374 -4.72 -0.71 -14.12
CA LYS A 374 -3.71 -1.38 -13.29
C LYS A 374 -3.66 -0.76 -11.90
N THR A 375 -3.79 -1.57 -10.85
CA THR A 375 -3.66 -1.11 -9.47
C THR A 375 -2.25 -0.62 -9.14
N THR A 376 -1.23 -1.36 -9.57
CA THR A 376 0.19 -1.04 -9.39
C THR A 376 0.93 -1.24 -10.70
N LEU A 377 1.70 -0.23 -11.12
CA LEU A 377 2.36 -0.22 -12.43
C LEU A 377 3.75 -0.85 -12.42
N ARG A 378 4.60 -0.54 -11.43
CA ARG A 378 6.04 -0.93 -11.42
C ARG A 378 6.65 -0.86 -12.84
N GLU A 379 7.23 -1.94 -13.36
CA GLU A 379 7.73 -2.06 -14.74
C GLU A 379 6.70 -2.59 -15.75
N ARG A 380 5.49 -2.93 -15.31
CA ARG A 380 4.46 -3.64 -16.11
C ARG A 380 3.77 -2.77 -17.15
N TRP A 381 3.85 -1.44 -17.03
CA TRP A 381 3.32 -0.49 -18.02
C TRP A 381 3.90 -0.70 -19.43
N LYS A 382 5.13 -1.23 -19.53
CA LYS A 382 5.78 -1.58 -20.81
C LYS A 382 5.03 -2.64 -21.62
N GLN A 383 4.11 -3.37 -21.00
CA GLN A 383 3.26 -4.33 -21.69
C GLN A 383 2.11 -3.64 -22.44
N VAL A 384 1.58 -2.56 -21.86
CA VAL A 384 0.40 -1.83 -22.37
C VAL A 384 0.73 -1.11 -23.70
N GLU A 385 1.96 -0.66 -23.89
CA GLU A 385 2.42 -0.07 -25.17
C GLU A 385 2.13 -0.99 -26.36
N ARG A 386 2.37 -2.29 -26.17
CA ARG A 386 2.25 -3.27 -27.26
C ARG A 386 0.82 -3.36 -27.76
N GLU A 387 -0.18 -2.95 -26.99
CA GLU A 387 -1.60 -3.11 -27.28
C GLU A 387 -2.19 -1.95 -28.11
N LYS A 388 -1.48 -0.82 -28.18
CA LYS A 388 -2.02 0.46 -28.67
C LYS A 388 -2.09 0.61 -30.19
N GLY A 389 -1.03 0.26 -30.92
CA GLY A 389 -0.87 0.72 -32.31
C GLY A 389 -0.91 2.26 -32.36
N GLU A 390 -1.70 2.83 -33.27
CA GLU A 390 -1.88 4.30 -33.40
C GLU A 390 -3.01 4.87 -32.52
N ARG A 391 -3.70 4.02 -31.75
CA ARG A 391 -4.90 4.41 -30.99
C ARG A 391 -4.56 5.25 -29.76
N ARG A 392 -5.48 6.05 -29.24
CA ARG A 392 -5.29 6.77 -27.97
C ARG A 392 -5.29 5.77 -26.80
N LEU A 393 -4.26 5.80 -25.97
CA LEU A 393 -4.13 4.89 -24.82
C LEU A 393 -4.11 5.68 -23.52
N TYR A 394 -5.08 5.39 -22.68
CA TYR A 394 -5.18 5.84 -21.30
C TYR A 394 -4.91 4.66 -20.37
N LEU A 395 -4.12 4.90 -19.33
CA LEU A 395 -3.76 3.93 -18.33
C LEU A 395 -4.22 4.46 -16.97
N THR A 396 -5.31 3.91 -16.45
CA THR A 396 -5.83 4.28 -15.14
C THR A 396 -5.13 3.49 -14.04
N THR A 397 -4.76 4.18 -12.95
CA THR A 397 -4.07 3.58 -11.82
C THR A 397 -4.34 4.33 -10.51
N VAL A 398 -4.28 3.59 -9.40
CA VAL A 398 -4.33 4.10 -8.01
C VAL A 398 -2.97 4.01 -7.33
N ASP A 399 -1.90 3.79 -8.09
CA ASP A 399 -0.52 3.67 -7.60
C ASP A 399 0.01 5.05 -7.19
N GLU A 400 0.62 5.18 -6.01
CA GLU A 400 1.25 6.42 -5.55
C GLU A 400 2.79 6.37 -5.66
N ASN A 401 3.35 5.22 -6.05
CA ASN A 401 4.78 4.93 -6.01
C ASN A 401 5.49 5.19 -7.35
N ILE A 402 4.80 5.80 -8.33
CA ILE A 402 5.35 5.97 -9.68
C ILE A 402 6.33 7.14 -9.72
N ALA A 403 7.58 6.84 -10.04
CA ALA A 403 8.63 7.85 -10.21
C ALA A 403 8.43 8.66 -11.51
N GLY A 404 8.81 9.94 -11.46
CA GLY A 404 8.66 10.93 -12.52
C GLY A 404 9.42 10.57 -13.79
N ASN A 405 10.56 9.88 -13.68
CA ASN A 405 11.26 9.34 -14.86
C ASN A 405 10.41 8.27 -15.57
N ALA A 406 9.73 7.38 -14.84
CA ALA A 406 8.82 6.41 -15.42
C ALA A 406 7.60 7.10 -16.09
N ILE A 407 7.08 8.18 -15.49
CA ILE A 407 6.00 8.99 -16.09
C ILE A 407 6.47 9.63 -17.41
N GLN A 408 7.71 10.12 -17.46
CA GLN A 408 8.32 10.65 -18.70
C GLN A 408 8.52 9.58 -19.75
N ASP A 409 9.01 8.39 -19.36
CA ASP A 409 9.16 7.26 -20.28
C ASP A 409 7.80 6.86 -20.88
N MET A 410 6.74 6.82 -20.07
CA MET A 410 5.36 6.60 -20.52
C MET A 410 4.89 7.69 -21.50
N ALA A 411 5.25 8.96 -21.25
CA ALA A 411 4.94 10.05 -22.17
C ALA A 411 5.61 9.85 -23.54
N GLY A 412 6.86 9.35 -23.55
CA GLY A 412 7.65 9.08 -24.76
C GLY A 412 7.01 8.04 -25.70
N ILE A 413 6.24 7.11 -25.15
CA ILE A 413 5.47 6.10 -25.90
C ILE A 413 3.98 6.49 -26.07
N GLY A 414 3.61 7.71 -25.66
CA GLY A 414 2.28 8.28 -25.79
C GLY A 414 1.22 7.68 -24.86
N VAL A 415 1.62 7.10 -23.73
CA VAL A 415 0.69 6.67 -22.67
C VAL A 415 0.23 7.90 -21.88
N GLN A 416 -1.08 8.05 -21.71
CA GLN A 416 -1.70 9.04 -20.84
C GLN A 416 -2.11 8.37 -19.53
N LEU A 417 -1.61 8.83 -18.39
CA LEU A 417 -2.00 8.33 -17.07
C LEU A 417 -3.30 8.99 -16.61
N VAL A 418 -4.17 8.19 -16.00
CA VAL A 418 -5.39 8.64 -15.33
C VAL A 418 -5.30 8.23 -13.86
N ILE A 419 -5.31 9.19 -12.95
CA ILE A 419 -5.06 8.96 -11.51
C ILE A 419 -6.19 9.51 -10.63
N PRO A 420 -6.31 9.03 -9.38
CA PRO A 420 -7.08 9.71 -8.35
C PRO A 420 -6.74 11.19 -8.20
N GLU A 421 -7.76 12.01 -7.94
CA GLU A 421 -7.60 13.46 -7.78
C GLU A 421 -6.65 13.79 -6.62
N SER A 422 -6.68 13.02 -5.53
CA SER A 422 -5.83 13.22 -4.35
C SER A 422 -4.35 13.02 -4.64
N LEU A 423 -4.02 12.19 -5.63
CA LEU A 423 -2.64 11.87 -5.97
C LEU A 423 -1.96 12.95 -6.81
N MET A 424 -2.71 13.81 -7.50
CA MET A 424 -2.12 14.84 -8.39
C MET A 424 -1.24 15.82 -7.62
N ASP A 425 -1.73 16.33 -6.49
CA ASP A 425 -1.07 17.38 -5.69
C ASP A 425 -0.48 16.86 -4.36
N ALA A 426 -0.52 15.54 -4.13
CA ALA A 426 0.11 14.93 -2.97
C ALA A 426 1.62 15.18 -2.96
N LYS A 427 2.19 15.41 -1.78
CA LYS A 427 3.63 15.71 -1.65
C LYS A 427 4.49 14.45 -1.76
N GLU A 428 3.88 13.29 -1.62
CA GLU A 428 4.47 11.96 -1.61
C GLU A 428 4.56 11.35 -3.03
N THR A 429 3.84 11.92 -4.00
CA THR A 429 3.77 11.47 -5.40
C THR A 429 4.56 12.37 -6.34
N GLU A 430 4.91 11.89 -7.53
CA GLU A 430 5.61 12.68 -8.57
C GLU A 430 4.73 13.01 -9.78
N TYR A 431 3.41 13.07 -9.60
CA TYR A 431 2.48 13.31 -10.72
C TYR A 431 2.41 14.76 -11.19
N ALA A 432 2.48 15.71 -10.26
CA ALA A 432 2.34 17.14 -10.54
C ALA A 432 3.32 17.62 -11.62
N GLY A 433 2.82 18.40 -12.59
CA GLY A 433 3.62 19.03 -13.64
C GLY A 433 3.88 18.15 -14.88
N HIS A 434 3.49 16.88 -14.87
CA HIS A 434 3.59 16.02 -16.04
C HIS A 434 2.39 16.21 -16.98
N LYS A 435 2.67 16.51 -18.26
CA LYS A 435 1.62 16.80 -19.27
C LYS A 435 0.79 15.59 -19.66
N ASN A 436 1.30 14.38 -19.46
CA ASN A 436 0.63 13.12 -19.79
C ASN A 436 -0.12 12.52 -18.60
N VAL A 437 -0.43 13.31 -17.57
CA VAL A 437 -1.17 12.87 -16.39
C VAL A 437 -2.46 13.67 -16.28
N LEU A 438 -3.58 12.97 -16.15
CA LEU A 438 -4.91 13.51 -15.89
C LEU A 438 -5.44 12.92 -14.58
N THR A 439 -6.17 13.72 -13.82
CA THR A 439 -7.06 13.16 -12.79
C THR A 439 -8.23 12.44 -13.46
N PHE A 440 -8.85 11.47 -12.79
CA PHE A 440 -10.02 10.77 -13.33
C PHE A 440 -11.17 11.71 -13.70
N ARG A 441 -11.48 12.71 -12.86
CA ARG A 441 -12.44 13.78 -13.17
C ARG A 441 -12.14 14.47 -14.49
N ARG A 442 -10.91 14.99 -14.66
CA ARG A 442 -10.47 15.63 -15.91
C ARG A 442 -10.51 14.69 -17.11
N PHE A 443 -10.20 13.40 -16.93
CA PHE A 443 -10.37 12.42 -18.00
C PHE A 443 -11.85 12.32 -18.42
N CYS A 444 -12.77 12.24 -17.45
CA CYS A 444 -14.20 12.23 -17.75
C CYS A 444 -14.64 13.52 -18.47
N ASP A 445 -14.29 14.69 -17.96
CA ASP A 445 -14.73 15.99 -18.50
C ASP A 445 -14.09 16.36 -19.84
N GLU A 446 -12.79 16.14 -19.99
CA GLU A 446 -12.03 16.63 -21.14
C GLU A 446 -11.94 15.59 -22.26
N VAL A 447 -12.08 14.31 -21.95
CA VAL A 447 -11.88 13.21 -22.90
C VAL A 447 -13.16 12.43 -23.17
N VAL A 448 -13.96 12.10 -22.15
CA VAL A 448 -15.14 11.23 -22.32
C VAL A 448 -16.38 12.05 -22.68
N GLU A 449 -16.79 12.99 -21.82
CA GLU A 449 -18.02 13.77 -21.94
C GLU A 449 -18.20 14.42 -23.33
N PRO A 450 -17.19 15.07 -23.92
CA PRO A 450 -17.34 15.74 -25.22
C PRO A 450 -17.64 14.78 -26.37
N ASN A 451 -17.31 13.49 -26.19
CA ASN A 451 -17.46 12.47 -27.23
C ASN A 451 -18.69 11.57 -27.00
N LEU A 452 -19.38 11.66 -25.86
CA LEU A 452 -20.55 10.81 -25.56
C LEU A 452 -21.64 10.91 -26.63
N ALA A 453 -21.88 12.11 -27.17
CA ALA A 453 -22.91 12.33 -28.19
C ALA A 453 -22.62 11.62 -29.53
N VAL A 454 -21.35 11.37 -29.85
CA VAL A 454 -20.94 10.66 -31.08
C VAL A 454 -20.63 9.17 -30.83
N TRP A 455 -20.48 8.79 -29.57
CA TRP A 455 -20.25 7.41 -29.14
C TRP A 455 -21.54 6.61 -28.92
N GLY A 456 -22.66 7.30 -28.69
CA GLY A 456 -23.98 6.73 -28.37
C GLY A 456 -24.84 6.38 -29.58
#